data_AF-V4VR88-F1
#
_entry.id   AF-V4VR88-F1
#
_cell.length_a   1.000
_cell.length_b   1.000
_cell.length_c   1.000
_cell.angle_alpha   90.00
_cell.angle_beta   90.00
_cell.angle_gamma   90.00
#
_symmetry.space_group_name_H-M   'P 1'
#
loop_
_entity.id
_entity.type
_entity.pdbx_description
1 polymer ?
#
loop_
_entity_poly.entity_id
_entity_poly.type
_entity_poly.pdbx_seq_one_letter_code
_entity_poly.pdbx_strand_id
1 'polypeptide(L)'
;FISTVAFGATLPYDEVRALKDIANTLGKRNWNFSADPCSGKEGWADQNPDKGFENAVTCNCTYAGGTVCHVVSMYIHKRLSLSLSLSLSH
;
A
#
# COMPACT_ATOMS: atom_id res chain seq x y z
N PHE A 1 9.34 -18.35 4.80
CA PHE A 1 9.02 -16.93 5.05
C PHE A 1 10.11 -16.34 5.92
N ILE A 2 11.13 -15.72 5.32
CA ILE A 2 12.17 -15.03 6.10
C ILE A 2 11.78 -13.55 6.11
N SER A 3 11.08 -13.13 7.16
CA SER A 3 10.91 -11.72 7.50
C SER A 3 12.15 -11.26 8.27
N THR A 4 13.27 -11.06 7.58
CA THR A 4 14.36 -10.25 8.11
C THR A 4 13.99 -8.79 7.91
N VAL A 5 13.48 -8.16 8.97
CA VAL A 5 13.38 -6.70 9.05
C VAL A 5 14.82 -6.19 9.11
N ALA A 6 15.39 -5.85 7.96
CA ALA A 6 16.64 -5.13 7.92
C ALA A 6 16.35 -3.70 8.37
N PHE A 7 16.66 -3.38 9.64
CA PHE A 7 16.77 -2.01 10.10
C PHE A 7 17.76 -1.28 9.17
N GLY A 8 17.25 -0.54 8.19
CA GLY A 8 18.04 0.23 7.24
C GLY A 8 17.93 -0.17 5.76
N ALA A 9 17.19 -1.24 5.40
CA ALA A 9 16.92 -1.48 3.99
C ALA A 9 15.85 -0.51 3.49
N THR A 10 16.18 0.29 2.47
CA THR A 10 15.31 1.36 1.98
C THR A 10 14.88 1.12 0.55
N LEU A 11 13.65 1.54 0.24
CA LEU A 11 13.20 1.63 -1.15
C LEU A 11 13.96 2.75 -1.85
N PRO A 12 14.32 2.56 -3.13
CA PRO A 12 14.75 3.65 -3.99
C PRO A 12 13.75 4.81 -3.99
N TYR A 13 14.28 6.04 -4.07
CA TYR A 13 13.49 7.26 -4.02
C TYR A 13 12.43 7.33 -5.14
N ASP A 14 12.79 6.85 -6.34
CA ASP A 14 11.92 6.76 -7.50
C ASP A 14 10.75 5.80 -7.28
N GLU A 15 10.95 4.67 -6.59
CA GLU A 15 9.86 3.78 -6.22
C GLU A 15 8.91 4.42 -5.20
N VAL A 16 9.45 5.11 -4.19
CA VAL A 16 8.63 5.87 -3.22
C VAL A 16 7.82 6.96 -3.92
N ARG A 17 8.42 7.66 -4.89
CA ARG A 17 7.73 8.65 -5.72
C ARG A 17 6.62 8.03 -6.56
N ALA A 18 6.89 6.90 -7.21
CA ALA A 18 5.88 6.19 -7.99
C ALA A 18 4.70 5.74 -7.13
N LEU A 19 4.95 5.22 -5.91
CA LEU A 19 3.89 4.89 -4.95
C LEU A 19 3.05 6.11 -4.56
N LYS A 20 3.69 7.28 -4.41
CA LYS A 20 2.99 8.55 -4.15
C LYS A 20 2.08 8.97 -5.31
N ASP A 21 2.57 8.83 -6.53
CA ASP A 21 1.80 9.15 -7.73
C ASP A 21 0.61 8.19 -7.91
N ILE A 22 0.79 6.90 -7.62
CA ILE A 22 -0.30 5.90 -7.59
C ILE A 22 -1.36 6.27 -6.54
N ALA A 23 -0.93 6.61 -5.32
CA ALA A 23 -1.84 7.01 -4.25
C ALA A 23 -2.68 8.23 -4.63
N ASN A 24 -2.03 9.25 -5.21
CA ASN A 24 -2.70 10.45 -5.70
C ASN A 24 -3.70 10.12 -6.80
N THR A 25 -3.29 9.30 -7.78
CA THR A 25 -4.13 8.90 -8.92
C THR A 25 -5.39 8.15 -8.46
N LEU A 26 -5.25 7.26 -7.49
CA LEU A 26 -6.36 6.46 -6.98
C LEU A 26 -7.18 7.19 -5.90
N GLY A 27 -6.70 8.33 -5.39
CA GLY A 27 -7.31 9.04 -4.27
C GLY A 27 -7.13 8.29 -2.93
N LYS A 28 -6.09 7.48 -2.80
CA LYS A 28 -5.74 6.76 -1.57
C LYS A 28 -4.95 7.68 -0.64
N ARG A 29 -5.50 7.97 0.53
CA ARG A 29 -4.97 8.97 1.47
C ARG A 29 -4.41 8.42 2.77
N ASN A 30 -4.63 7.13 3.04
CA ASN A 30 -4.27 6.48 4.30
C ASN A 30 -2.90 5.80 4.27
N TRP A 31 -2.02 6.12 3.31
CA TRP A 31 -0.63 5.68 3.32
C TRP A 31 0.27 6.69 4.01
N ASN A 32 1.02 6.23 5.02
CA ASN A 32 2.05 7.03 5.66
C ASN A 32 3.39 6.88 4.91
N PHE A 33 3.72 7.85 4.08
CA PHE A 33 4.99 7.88 3.33
C PHE A 33 6.23 8.17 4.21
N SER A 34 6.07 8.47 5.50
CA SER A 34 7.18 8.54 6.45
C SER A 34 7.53 7.17 7.04
N ALA A 35 6.65 6.18 6.84
CA ALA A 35 6.87 4.79 7.25
C ALA A 35 7.35 3.95 6.05
N ASP A 36 8.03 2.84 6.35
CA ASP A 36 8.50 1.89 5.35
C ASP A 36 7.33 1.23 4.58
N PRO A 37 7.24 1.41 3.26
CA PRO A 37 6.20 0.79 2.43
C PRO A 37 6.18 -0.73 2.43
N CYS A 38 7.32 -1.37 2.70
CA CYS A 38 7.44 -2.83 2.73
C CYS A 38 7.09 -3.45 4.09
N SER A 39 6.90 -2.62 5.11
CA SER A 39 6.58 -3.09 6.46
C SER A 39 5.16 -3.66 6.58
N GLY A 40 4.28 -3.31 5.63
CA GLY A 40 2.84 -3.59 5.71
C GLY A 40 2.10 -2.80 6.80
N LYS A 41 2.79 -1.96 7.58
CA LYS A 41 2.21 -1.15 8.66
C LYS A 41 1.73 0.20 8.12
N GLU A 42 1.08 1.00 8.95
CA GLU A 42 0.74 2.39 8.62
C GLU A 42 -0.03 2.56 7.28
N GLY A 43 -0.92 1.60 7.00
CA GLY A 43 -1.77 1.56 5.81
C GLY A 43 -1.17 0.83 4.59
N TRP A 44 0.09 0.41 4.64
CA TRP A 44 0.76 -0.25 3.51
C TRP A 44 0.24 -1.68 3.23
N ALA A 45 -0.36 -2.34 4.22
CA ALA A 45 -1.20 -3.50 4.04
C ALA A 45 -2.54 -3.36 4.80
N ASP A 46 -3.65 -3.56 4.09
CA ASP A 46 -5.00 -3.52 4.64
C ASP A 46 -5.83 -4.60 3.92
N GLN A 47 -6.16 -5.69 4.63
CA GLN A 47 -6.86 -6.85 4.07
C GLN A 47 -8.37 -6.84 4.31
N ASN A 48 -8.86 -6.03 5.24
CA ASN A 48 -10.29 -5.97 5.55
C ASN A 48 -10.73 -4.54 5.85
N PRO A 49 -10.65 -3.63 4.87
CA PRO A 49 -11.10 -2.27 5.07
C PRO A 49 -12.61 -2.26 5.21
N ASP A 50 -13.11 -1.94 6.41
CA ASP A 50 -14.55 -1.75 6.66
C ASP A 50 -15.16 -0.76 5.65
N LYS A 51 -14.36 0.22 5.19
CA LYS A 51 -14.64 1.13 4.06
C LYS A 51 -13.33 1.54 3.37
N GLY A 52 -13.24 1.42 2.05
CA GLY A 52 -12.16 2.05 1.28
C GLY A 52 -11.34 1.09 0.41
N PHE A 53 -10.04 1.00 0.68
CA PHE A 53 -9.06 0.31 -0.18
C PHE A 53 -8.48 -0.91 0.52
N GLU A 54 -8.58 -2.07 -0.12
CA GLU A 54 -7.85 -3.26 0.27
C GLU A 54 -6.53 -3.25 -0.52
N ASN A 55 -5.39 -3.35 0.16
CA ASN A 55 -4.09 -3.27 -0.52
C ASN A 55 -3.01 -4.04 0.20
N ALA A 56 -1.97 -4.39 -0.54
CA ALA A 56 -0.67 -4.71 0.03
C ALA A 56 0.44 -4.37 -0.97
N VAL A 57 1.62 -4.07 -0.44
CA VAL A 57 2.86 -3.92 -1.19
C VAL A 57 3.77 -5.09 -0.81
N THR A 58 4.33 -5.77 -1.81
CA THR A 58 5.31 -6.84 -1.61
C THR A 58 6.64 -6.39 -2.16
N CYS A 59 7.69 -6.61 -1.37
CA CYS A 59 9.03 -6.18 -1.70
C CYS A 59 10.01 -7.34 -1.69
N ASN A 60 11.04 -7.21 -2.51
CA ASN A 60 12.22 -8.06 -2.46
C ASN A 60 13.41 -7.24 -1.96
N CYS A 61 13.93 -7.62 -0.79
CA CYS A 61 15.07 -6.98 -0.14
C CYS A 61 16.36 -7.80 -0.26
N THR A 62 16.51 -8.69 -1.23
CA THR A 62 17.76 -9.46 -1.40
C THR A 62 18.83 -8.70 -2.18
N TYR A 63 18.54 -7.47 -2.63
CA TYR A 63 19.47 -6.65 -3.39
C TYR A 63 20.52 -6.00 -2.50
N ALA A 64 21.70 -5.76 -3.08
CA ALA A 64 22.83 -5.09 -2.41
C ALA A 64 23.11 -5.65 -0.99
N GLY A 65 23.08 -6.99 -0.85
CA GLY A 65 23.35 -7.66 0.42
C GLY A 65 22.29 -7.41 1.51
N GLY A 66 21.06 -7.06 1.14
CA GLY A 66 19.98 -6.82 2.11
C GLY A 66 19.69 -5.35 2.39
N THR A 67 20.39 -4.42 1.73
CA THR A 67 20.32 -2.98 2.03
C THR A 67 19.38 -2.20 1.11
N VAL A 68 19.01 -2.77 -0.03
CA VAL A 68 18.07 -2.15 -0.97
C VAL A 68 16.88 -3.08 -1.16
N CYS A 69 15.68 -2.54 -1.01
CA CYS A 69 14.42 -3.23 -1.27
C CYS A 69 13.78 -2.69 -2.54
N HIS A 70 13.25 -3.58 -3.37
CA HIS A 70 12.48 -3.20 -4.55
C HIS A 70 11.05 -3.70 -4.41
N VAL A 71 10.06 -2.87 -4.76
CA VAL A 71 8.68 -3.32 -4.92
C VAL A 71 8.61 -4.28 -6.10
N VAL A 72 8.18 -5.51 -5.84
CA VAL A 72 8.05 -6.55 -6.87
C VAL A 72 6.60 -6.80 -7.25
N SER A 73 5.67 -6.52 -6.35
CA SER A 73 4.24 -6.54 -6.66
C SER A 73 3.47 -5.67 -5.69
N MET A 74 2.30 -5.21 -6.14
CA MET A 74 1.33 -4.55 -5.30
C MET A 74 -0.07 -4.87 -5.81
N TYR A 75 -1.05 -4.81 -4.91
CA TYR A 75 -2.45 -4.80 -5.30
C TYR A 75 -3.19 -3.70 -4.54
N ILE A 76 -4.17 -3.10 -5.20
CA ILE A 76 -5.03 -2.06 -4.64
C ILE A 76 -6.45 -2.29 -5.18
N HIS A 77 -7.40 -2.54 -4.29
CA HIS A 77 -8.79 -2.78 -4.62
C HIS A 77 -9.67 -1.77 -3.89
N LYS A 78 -10.33 -0.89 -4.65
CA LYS A 78 -11.24 0.12 -4.09
C LYS A 78 -12.65 -0.46 -4.00
N ARG A 79 -13.18 -0.59 -2.78
CA ARG A 79 -14.60 -0.91 -2.58
C ARG A 79 -15.44 0.34 -2.82
N LEU A 80 -16.40 0.25 -3.74
CA LEU A 80 -17.36 1.31 -4.01
C LEU A 80 -18.68 0.98 -3.29
N SER A 81 -19.09 1.81 -2.33
CA SER A 81 -20.40 1.67 -1.70
C SER A 81 -21.48 2.25 -2.62
N LEU A 82 -22.24 1.38 -3.30
CA LEU A 82 -23.42 1.78 -4.05
C LEU A 82 -24.61 1.83 -3.09
N SER A 83 -25.03 3.02 -2.66
CA SER A 83 -26.31 3.19 -1.96
C SER A 83 -27.43 3.27 -2.99
N LEU A 84 -28.16 2.17 -3.23
CA LEU A 84 -29.45 2.24 -3.92
C LEU A 84 -30.46 2.86 -2.94
N SER A 85 -30.69 4.17 -3.02
CA SER A 85 -31.80 4.79 -2.31
C SER A 85 -33.11 4.42 -3.03
N LEU A 86 -33.78 3.35 -2.59
CA LEU A 86 -35.19 3.14 -2.89
C LEU A 86 -35.98 4.18 -2.11
N SER A 87 -36.22 5.36 -2.71
CA SER A 87 -37.22 6.28 -2.19
C SER A 87 -38.60 5.65 -2.44
N LEU A 88 -39.10 4.89 -1.47
CA LEU A 88 -40.54 4.62 -1.38
C LEU A 88 -41.21 5.94 -0.97
N SER A 89 -41.64 6.70 -1.97
CA SER A 89 -42.63 7.77 -1.78
C SER A 89 -43.90 7.09 -1.26
N HIS A 90 -44.26 7.39 -0.01
CA HIS A 90 -45.58 7.12 0.55
C HIS A 90 -46.65 7.91 -0.21
#